data_AF-A0A7C3M1Z9-F1
#
_entry.id   AF-A0A7C3M1Z9-F1
#
_cell.length_a   1.000
_cell.length_b   1.000
_cell.length_c   1.000
_cell.angle_alpha   90.00
_cell.angle_beta   90.00
_cell.angle_gamma   90.00
#
_symmetry.space_group_name_H-M   'P 1'
#
loop_
_entity.id
_entity.type
_entity.pdbx_description
1 polymer ?
#
loop_
_entity_poly.entity_id
_entity_poly.type
_entity_poly.pdbx_seq_one_letter_code
_entity_poly.pdbx_strand_id
1 'polypeptide(L)'
;SDMDKRTYKVVLKVSLEVARYFKSKHYLKSQKFLKELENGDILLSYEISHDMEIIPLVQQWMPFIQVVEPLCLQEKIVKNVEKFMKGV
;
A
#
# COMPACT_ATOMS: atom_id res chain seq x y z
N SER A 1 25.36 16.20 0.05
CA SER A 1 24.11 16.31 -0.72
C SER A 1 23.50 14.93 -0.80
N ASP A 2 22.17 14.83 -0.69
CA ASP A 2 21.43 13.57 -0.50
C ASP A 2 21.65 12.91 0.87
N MET A 3 21.18 13.61 1.90
CA MET A 3 21.05 13.13 3.27
C MET A 3 20.34 11.77 3.28
N ASP A 4 20.96 10.76 3.92
CA ASP A 4 20.48 9.38 4.11
C ASP A 4 18.98 9.27 4.44
N LYS A 5 18.12 9.34 3.42
CA LYS A 5 16.71 9.01 3.58
C LYS A 5 16.64 7.49 3.67
N ARG A 6 16.65 6.98 4.90
CA ARG A 6 16.38 5.58 5.19
C ARG A 6 15.00 5.24 4.66
N THR A 7 14.98 4.54 3.54
CA THR A 7 13.77 3.97 2.98
C THR A 7 13.48 2.63 3.65
N TYR A 8 12.22 2.21 3.59
CA TYR A 8 11.81 0.87 3.96
C TYR A 8 10.84 0.31 2.93
N LYS A 9 10.80 -1.02 2.86
CA LYS A 9 9.93 -1.74 1.94
C LYS A 9 8.53 -1.89 2.53
N VAL A 10 7.53 -1.59 1.70
CA VAL A 10 6.11 -1.88 1.95
C VAL A 10 5.64 -2.89 0.91
N VAL A 11 4.87 -3.89 1.34
CA VAL A 11 4.21 -4.85 0.47
C VAL A 11 2.71 -4.65 0.56
N LEU A 12 2.08 -4.44 -0.59
CA LEU A 12 0.63 -4.32 -0.72
C LEU A 12 0.07 -5.56 -1.40
N LYS A 13 -1.06 -6.04 -0.89
CA LYS A 13 -1.93 -6.96 -1.61
C LYS A 13 -3.09 -6.17 -2.21
N VAL A 14 -3.31 -6.34 -3.50
CA VAL A 14 -4.32 -5.64 -4.29
C VAL A 14 -5.27 -6.68 -4.89
N SER A 15 -6.57 -6.51 -4.67
CA SER A 15 -7.61 -7.39 -5.20
C SER A 15 -7.61 -7.41 -6.73
N LEU A 16 -7.91 -8.56 -7.34
CA LEU A 16 -8.15 -8.71 -8.78
C LEU A 16 -9.06 -7.61 -9.34
N GLU A 17 -10.08 -7.21 -8.59
CA GLU A 17 -11.07 -6.19 -8.97
C GLU A 17 -10.43 -4.86 -9.41
N VAL A 18 -9.32 -4.49 -8.76
CA VAL A 18 -8.62 -3.23 -9.02
C VAL A 18 -7.18 -3.44 -9.52
N ALA A 19 -6.70 -4.68 -9.61
CA ALA A 19 -5.35 -5.04 -10.03
C ALA A 19 -4.96 -4.42 -11.38
N ARG A 20 -5.91 -4.29 -12.32
CA ARG A 20 -5.66 -3.66 -13.62
C ARG A 20 -5.10 -2.24 -13.52
N TYR A 21 -5.58 -1.45 -12.55
CA TYR A 21 -5.13 -0.06 -12.36
C TYR A 21 -3.68 -0.01 -11.90
N PHE A 22 -3.30 -0.95 -11.06
CA PHE A 22 -1.96 -1.08 -10.51
C PHE A 22 -0.97 -1.71 -11.50
N LYS A 23 -1.45 -2.55 -12.44
CA LYS A 23 -0.65 -3.03 -13.57
C LYS A 23 -0.39 -1.92 -14.59
N SER A 24 -1.38 -1.06 -14.87
CA SER A 24 -1.26 -0.01 -15.89
C SER A 24 -0.62 1.28 -15.39
N LYS A 25 -0.81 1.63 -14.12
CA LYS A 25 -0.33 2.88 -13.52
C LYS A 25 0.77 2.61 -12.50
N HIS A 26 1.87 3.36 -12.63
CA HIS A 26 2.90 3.43 -11.60
C HIS A 26 2.54 4.54 -10.61
N TYR A 27 1.86 4.19 -9.51
CA TYR A 27 1.40 5.18 -8.53
C TYR A 27 2.55 5.86 -7.80
N LEU A 28 3.65 5.15 -7.62
CA LEU A 28 4.91 5.66 -7.10
C LEU A 28 6.05 5.13 -7.99
N LYS A 29 7.14 5.90 -8.08
CA LYS A 29 8.33 5.51 -8.86
C LYS A 29 8.95 4.18 -8.39
N SER A 30 8.81 3.86 -7.10
CA SER A 30 9.37 2.65 -6.48
C SER A 30 8.51 1.40 -6.63
N GLN A 31 7.37 1.49 -7.34
CA GLN A 31 6.45 0.37 -7.54
C GLN A 31 7.14 -0.80 -8.26
N LYS A 32 7.11 -1.98 -7.64
CA LYS A 32 7.61 -3.23 -8.20
C LYS A 32 6.55 -4.31 -8.09
N PHE A 33 6.23 -4.94 -9.21
CA PHE A 33 5.39 -6.13 -9.22
C PHE A 33 6.14 -7.32 -8.62
N LEU A 34 5.54 -7.99 -7.62
CA LEU A 34 6.13 -9.17 -7.00
C LEU A 34 5.60 -10.45 -7.63
N LYS A 35 4.28 -10.64 -7.62
CA LYS A 35 3.59 -11.80 -8.21
C LYS A 35 2.09 -11.59 -8.32
N GLU A 36 1.47 -12.42 -9.15
CA GLU A 36 0.03 -12.67 -9.15
C GLU A 36 -0.24 -13.91 -8.28
N LEU A 37 -1.29 -13.87 -7.49
CA LEU A 37 -1.78 -15.00 -6.70
C LEU A 37 -2.77 -15.82 -7.54
N GLU A 38 -3.03 -17.06 -7.13
CA GLU A 38 -3.93 -17.98 -7.85
C GLU A 38 -5.36 -17.43 -8.01
N ASN A 39 -5.80 -16.59 -7.08
CA ASN A 39 -7.11 -15.94 -7.10
C ASN A 39 -7.15 -14.65 -7.96
N GLY A 40 -6.06 -14.29 -8.62
CA GLY A 40 -5.94 -13.08 -9.45
C GLY A 40 -5.58 -11.80 -8.68
N ASP A 41 -5.46 -11.85 -7.35
CA ASP A 41 -4.91 -10.75 -6.58
C ASP A 41 -3.43 -10.57 -6.93
N ILE A 42 -2.89 -9.37 -6.77
CA ILE A 42 -1.48 -9.10 -7.02
C ILE A 42 -0.77 -8.61 -5.77
N LEU A 43 0.50 -8.98 -5.65
CA LEU A 43 1.41 -8.42 -4.67
C LEU A 43 2.31 -7.40 -5.34
N LEU A 44 2.35 -6.21 -4.75
CA LEU A 44 3.26 -5.14 -5.13
C LEU A 44 4.18 -4.79 -3.97
N SER A 45 5.36 -4.32 -4.28
CA SER A 45 6.20 -3.64 -3.30
C SER A 45 6.50 -2.21 -3.70
N TYR A 46 6.68 -1.40 -2.67
CA TYR A 46 7.10 0.00 -2.76
C TYR A 46 8.26 0.20 -1.80
N GLU A 47 9.15 1.09 -2.18
CA GLU A 47 10.21 1.59 -1.31
C GLU A 47 9.88 3.05 -0.99
N ILE A 48 9.65 3.34 0.29
CA ILE A 48 9.16 4.64 0.76
C ILE A 48 10.02 5.15 1.91
N SER A 49 10.08 6.47 2.09
CA SER A 49 10.78 7.10 3.22
C SER A 49 9.85 7.49 4.36
N HIS A 50 8.57 7.72 4.07
CA HIS A 50 7.56 8.11 5.04
C HIS A 50 6.20 7.46 4.77
N ASP A 51 5.47 7.11 5.82
CA ASP A 51 4.17 6.43 5.74
C ASP A 51 3.14 7.18 4.89
N MET A 52 3.16 8.52 4.93
CA MET A 52 2.22 9.37 4.18
C MET A 52 2.40 9.29 2.66
N GLU A 53 3.49 8.70 2.16
CA GLU A 53 3.65 8.40 0.74
C GLU A 53 2.71 7.29 0.26
N ILE A 54 2.31 6.37 1.17
CA ILE A 54 1.50 5.20 0.82
C ILE A 54 0.14 5.16 1.51
N ILE A 55 -0.01 5.74 2.71
CA ILE A 55 -1.28 5.74 3.45
C ILE A 55 -2.45 6.28 2.61
N PRO A 56 -2.36 7.44 1.93
CA PRO A 56 -3.48 7.97 1.14
C PRO A 56 -3.85 7.04 -0.02
N LEU A 57 -2.85 6.41 -0.65
CA LEU A 57 -3.07 5.44 -1.71
C LEU A 57 -3.84 4.23 -1.17
N VAL A 58 -3.41 3.66 -0.05
CA VAL A 58 -4.10 2.51 0.55
C VAL A 58 -5.53 2.88 0.93
N GLN A 59 -5.73 4.03 1.59
CA GLN A 59 -7.06 4.47 2.02
C GLN A 59 -8.02 4.71 0.85
N GLN A 60 -7.54 5.29 -0.27
CA GLN A 60 -8.36 5.56 -1.45
C GLN A 60 -8.91 4.29 -2.10
N TRP A 61 -8.20 3.16 -1.98
CA TRP A 61 -8.53 1.91 -2.65
C TRP A 61 -9.12 0.86 -1.72
N MET A 62 -9.41 1.19 -0.45
CA MET A 62 -10.09 0.26 0.46
C MET A 62 -11.52 -0.04 -0.03
N PRO A 63 -12.03 -1.28 0.19
CA PRO A 63 -11.39 -2.40 0.89
C PRO A 63 -10.49 -3.27 -0.02
N PHE A 64 -10.28 -2.88 -1.27
CA PHE A 64 -9.61 -3.71 -2.29
C PHE A 64 -8.09 -3.75 -2.19
N ILE A 65 -7.50 -2.95 -1.31
CA ILE A 65 -6.06 -2.94 -1.05
C ILE A 65 -5.78 -3.06 0.44
N GLN A 66 -4.70 -3.76 0.78
CA GLN A 66 -4.22 -3.88 2.14
C GLN A 66 -2.69 -3.90 2.18
N VAL A 67 -2.14 -3.33 3.25
CA VAL A 67 -0.72 -3.51 3.58
C VAL A 67 -0.54 -4.90 4.18
N VAL A 68 0.35 -5.70 3.61
CA VAL A 68 0.76 -7.00 4.15
C VAL A 68 2.04 -6.84 4.97
N GLU A 69 2.94 -5.96 4.55
CA GLU A 69 4.17 -5.64 5.27
C GLU A 69 4.54 -4.15 5.13
N PRO A 70 5.11 -3.51 6.16
CA PRO A 70 5.28 -4.02 7.52
C PRO A 70 3.96 -3.96 8.31
N LEU A 71 3.80 -4.85 9.29
CA LEU A 71 2.61 -4.94 10.14
C LEU A 71 2.31 -3.60 10.87
N CYS A 72 3.35 -2.89 11.30
CA CYS A 72 3.18 -1.59 11.99
C CYS A 72 2.47 -0.54 11.11
N LEU A 73 2.61 -0.61 9.80
CA LEU A 73 1.93 0.29 8.88
C LEU A 73 0.49 -0.15 8.64
N GLN A 74 0.24 -1.46 8.54
CA GLN A 74 -1.11 -2.02 8.49
C GLN A 74 -1.93 -1.58 9.72
N GLU A 75 -1.36 -1.71 10.92
CA GLU A 75 -1.99 -1.28 12.18
C GLU A 75 -2.33 0.22 12.19
N LYS A 76 -1.42 1.07 11.68
CA LYS A 76 -1.67 2.51 11.57
C LYS A 76 -2.87 2.81 10.68
N ILE A 77 -3.01 2.11 9.56
CA ILE A 77 -4.12 2.30 8.62
C ILE A 77 -5.44 1.86 9.27
N VAL A 78 -5.47 0.69 9.91
CA VAL A 78 -6.67 0.20 10.63
C VAL A 78 -7.07 1.19 11.73
N LYS A 79 -6.12 1.66 12.55
CA LYS A 79 -6.39 2.67 13.58
C LYS A 79 -6.94 3.97 13.01
N ASN A 80 -6.47 4.40 11.83
CA ASN A 80 -7.01 5.59 11.18
C ASN A 80 -8.47 5.37 10.77
N VAL A 81 -8.80 4.23 10.15
CA VAL A 81 -10.18 3.88 9.78
C VAL A 81 -11.09 3.82 11.00
N GLU A 82 -10.66 3.16 12.07
CA GLU A 82 -11.43 3.08 13.32
C GLU A 82 -11.73 4.46 13.93
N LYS A 83 -10.77 5.39 13.88
CA LYS A 83 -10.98 6.76 14.35
C LYS A 83 -12.04 7.49 13.54
N PHE A 84 -12.06 7.32 12.22
CA PHE A 84 -13.10 7.92 11.38
C PHE A 84 -14.48 7.32 11.68
N MET A 85 -14.57 6.02 11.95
CA MET A 85 -15.84 5.35 12.26
C MET A 85 -16.40 5.70 13.65
N LYS A 86 -15.55 5.97 14.64
CA LYS A 86 -15.96 6.35 16.00
C LYS A 86 -16.30 7.84 16.16
N GLY A 87 -16.05 8.66 15.14
CA GLY A 87 -16.35 10.09 15.12
C GLY A 87 -17.69 10.45 14.44
N VAL A 88 -18.55 9.46 14.19
CA VAL A 88 -19.91 9.61 13.64
C VAL A 88 -20.93 9.24 14.71
#